data_AF-A0A8J8P8U4-F1
#
_entry.id   AF-A0A8J8P8U4-F1
#
_cell.length_a   1.000
_cell.length_b   1.000
_cell.length_c   1.000
_cell.angle_alpha   90.00
_cell.angle_beta   90.00
_cell.angle_gamma   90.00
#
_symmetry.space_group_name_H-M   'P 1'
#
loop_
_entity.id
_entity.type
_entity.pdbx_description
1 polymer ?
#
loop_
_entity_poly.entity_id
_entity_poly.type
_entity_poly.pdbx_seq_one_letter_code
_entity_poly.pdbx_strand_id
1 'polypeptide(L)'
;MTFEAPKFSYIQITPDNAVNGQNASYNVTFTPTVNLYQNDSIIFEFPPAFGVFSNVQCTLPKFSPFLKAVACRKPSNSTKIQANLILTDGIYQQPTYTIIINKIRNPPSTQPTKILSVRIKQEGTDGDINSYAGEDIIITNTQAATINGTLTIGNQNLAAVTDYTIAYVTANFMPKTASFLVKFPLEMKIQENVTCSITIPSSSAKTPSQTLPLPCIADVDTVVIRGGLLPTSILAGTKISLKISSIKNPDTIGIVSTLTLISFTDETLQYSIDQITKGLIAENACDYPCATCSAKSRTTCLSCITNKDNIAERYLSSGRCVSSCPDGYFNSNFTCTKCAADCKTCTNGATCTSCDTSVKSKIRYMNSASRCIAACPAGQFGNVDFYCDTCDSNCAACASSATNCVACPAANPLLSRSKTCVTQCSAGEVAIKSVCTACKAPCSECMVRVDQCKSCANSMYLVGTKCYSSCPSGFKADNSTTSTVKQCLGCDPNCSKCSLATANTVSTCTVCKKPMVLLGSTCISACPEKYKSDGVKCVAI
;
A
#
# COMPACT_ATOMS: atom_id res chain seq x y z
N MET A 1 -33.05 -83.41 -10.33
CA MET A 1 -32.00 -82.97 -9.39
C MET A 1 -31.07 -82.06 -10.15
N THR A 2 -31.05 -80.78 -9.84
CA THR A 2 -30.02 -79.86 -10.32
C THR A 2 -28.76 -80.15 -9.52
N PHE A 3 -27.75 -80.76 -10.16
CA PHE A 3 -26.43 -80.93 -9.57
C PHE A 3 -25.79 -79.53 -9.45
N GLU A 4 -25.59 -79.06 -8.23
CA GLU A 4 -24.80 -77.86 -7.96
C GLU A 4 -23.33 -78.25 -7.92
N ALA A 5 -22.49 -77.62 -8.74
CA ALA A 5 -21.08 -77.96 -8.81
C ALA A 5 -20.37 -77.55 -7.50
N PRO A 6 -19.40 -78.35 -7.02
CA PRO A 6 -18.70 -78.08 -5.76
C PRO A 6 -18.03 -76.70 -5.74
N LYS A 7 -17.85 -76.13 -4.54
CA LYS A 7 -17.17 -74.84 -4.36
C LYS A 7 -15.66 -75.01 -4.26
N PHE A 8 -14.91 -73.99 -4.68
CA PHE A 8 -13.46 -73.91 -4.45
C PHE A 8 -13.17 -73.83 -2.95
N SER A 9 -12.09 -74.45 -2.49
CA SER A 9 -11.68 -74.37 -1.08
C SER A 9 -11.03 -73.03 -0.76
N TYR A 10 -10.45 -72.37 -1.77
CA TYR A 10 -9.89 -71.03 -1.68
C TYR A 10 -9.93 -70.36 -3.05
N ILE A 11 -10.22 -69.06 -3.07
CA ILE A 11 -10.06 -68.21 -4.26
C ILE A 11 -9.79 -66.78 -3.82
N GLN A 12 -8.82 -66.13 -4.47
CA GLN A 12 -8.46 -64.74 -4.26
C GLN A 12 -8.15 -64.09 -5.61
N ILE A 13 -8.70 -62.89 -5.83
CA ILE A 13 -8.49 -62.11 -7.05
C ILE A 13 -7.96 -60.75 -6.64
N THR A 14 -6.76 -60.40 -7.12
CA THR A 14 -6.09 -59.14 -6.77
C THR A 14 -5.55 -58.45 -8.01
N PRO A 15 -5.85 -57.15 -8.23
CA PRO A 15 -5.25 -56.39 -9.31
C PRO A 15 -3.81 -55.98 -8.98
N ASP A 16 -2.96 -55.85 -10.00
CA ASP A 16 -1.63 -55.22 -9.90
C ASP A 16 -1.71 -53.70 -9.69
N ASN A 17 -2.79 -53.08 -10.14
CA ASN A 17 -3.12 -51.67 -9.96
C ASN A 17 -4.63 -51.50 -9.82
N ALA A 18 -5.08 -50.72 -8.85
CA ALA A 18 -6.50 -50.54 -8.55
C ALA A 18 -7.07 -49.16 -8.96
N VAL A 19 -6.38 -48.39 -9.79
CA VAL A 19 -6.89 -47.07 -10.23
C VAL A 19 -8.07 -47.22 -11.19
N ASN A 20 -9.15 -46.46 -10.97
CA ASN A 20 -10.37 -46.48 -11.79
C ASN A 20 -10.06 -46.30 -13.29
N GLY A 21 -10.67 -47.15 -14.13
CA GLY A 21 -10.54 -47.09 -15.59
C GLY A 21 -9.16 -47.37 -16.17
N GLN A 22 -8.13 -47.58 -15.34
CA GLN A 22 -6.81 -47.99 -15.81
C GLN A 22 -6.80 -49.45 -16.22
N ASN A 23 -5.89 -49.78 -17.14
CA ASN A 23 -5.65 -51.17 -17.48
C ASN A 23 -4.85 -51.82 -16.34
N ALA A 24 -5.24 -53.02 -15.96
CA ALA A 24 -4.66 -53.80 -14.90
C ALA A 24 -4.54 -55.27 -15.33
N SER A 25 -3.74 -55.99 -14.57
CA SER A 25 -3.60 -57.44 -14.59
C SER A 25 -4.15 -57.99 -13.28
N TYR A 26 -4.93 -59.06 -13.36
CA TYR A 26 -5.56 -59.69 -12.20
C TYR A 26 -4.91 -61.01 -11.89
N ASN A 27 -4.27 -61.08 -10.72
CA ASN A 27 -3.75 -62.31 -10.16
C ASN A 27 -4.92 -63.07 -9.53
N VAL A 28 -5.27 -64.20 -10.14
CA VAL A 28 -6.27 -65.14 -9.65
C VAL A 28 -5.54 -66.33 -9.05
N THR A 29 -5.63 -66.47 -7.73
CA THR A 29 -5.11 -67.63 -6.99
C THR A 29 -6.28 -68.45 -6.49
N PHE A 30 -6.29 -69.75 -6.74
CA PHE A 30 -7.42 -70.62 -6.38
C PHE A 30 -6.97 -72.04 -6.05
N THR A 31 -7.76 -72.71 -5.22
CA THR A 31 -7.59 -74.12 -4.85
C THR A 31 -8.90 -74.86 -5.17
N PRO A 32 -8.94 -75.71 -6.20
CA PRO A 32 -10.13 -76.48 -6.54
C PRO A 32 -10.32 -77.64 -5.55
N THR A 33 -11.57 -78.02 -5.30
CA THR A 33 -11.94 -79.20 -4.50
C THR A 33 -12.08 -80.47 -5.34
N VAL A 34 -11.96 -80.33 -6.66
CA VAL A 34 -11.94 -81.41 -7.64
C VAL A 34 -10.59 -81.47 -8.33
N ASN A 35 -10.23 -82.64 -8.86
CA ASN A 35 -9.03 -82.78 -9.67
C ASN A 35 -9.21 -82.08 -11.01
N LEU A 36 -8.17 -81.36 -11.44
CA LEU A 36 -8.10 -80.78 -12.78
C LEU A 36 -7.41 -81.77 -13.71
N TYR A 37 -7.93 -81.89 -14.94
CA TYR A 37 -7.36 -82.68 -16.02
C TYR A 37 -6.72 -81.78 -17.08
N GLN A 38 -5.90 -82.39 -17.93
CA GLN A 38 -5.30 -81.70 -19.06
C GLN A 38 -6.38 -81.04 -19.92
N ASN A 39 -6.17 -79.80 -20.34
CA ASN A 39 -7.09 -78.96 -21.14
C ASN A 39 -8.41 -78.54 -20.47
N ASP A 40 -8.60 -78.80 -19.17
CA ASP A 40 -9.70 -78.18 -18.43
C ASP A 40 -9.64 -76.66 -18.56
N SER A 41 -10.82 -76.04 -18.51
CA SER A 41 -10.98 -74.61 -18.74
C SER A 41 -11.56 -73.91 -17.52
N ILE A 42 -11.04 -72.72 -17.21
CA ILE A 42 -11.63 -71.83 -16.20
C ILE A 42 -12.35 -70.69 -16.90
N ILE A 43 -13.62 -70.49 -16.56
CA ILE A 43 -14.46 -69.40 -17.06
C ILE A 43 -14.54 -68.34 -15.97
N PHE A 44 -13.96 -67.18 -16.24
CA PHE A 44 -14.10 -65.97 -15.44
C PHE A 44 -15.18 -65.09 -16.05
N GLU A 45 -16.24 -64.77 -15.32
CA GLU A 45 -17.29 -63.84 -15.75
C GLU A 45 -17.16 -62.54 -14.96
N PHE A 46 -16.55 -61.54 -15.60
CA PHE A 46 -16.38 -60.22 -15.00
C PHE A 46 -17.72 -59.44 -15.02
N PRO A 47 -18.01 -58.65 -13.99
CA PRO A 47 -19.14 -57.73 -13.99
C PRO A 47 -19.09 -56.73 -15.15
N PRO A 48 -20.25 -56.20 -15.61
CA PRO A 48 -20.30 -55.25 -16.73
C PRO A 48 -19.53 -53.94 -16.54
N ALA A 49 -19.22 -53.57 -15.29
CA ALA A 49 -18.43 -52.39 -14.97
C ALA A 49 -16.95 -52.51 -15.43
N PHE A 50 -16.45 -53.74 -15.63
CA PHE A 50 -15.09 -53.99 -16.11
C PHE A 50 -15.02 -53.91 -17.63
N GLY A 51 -13.93 -53.35 -18.14
CA GLY A 51 -13.62 -53.43 -19.57
C GLY A 51 -12.77 -54.66 -19.86
N VAL A 52 -13.37 -55.73 -20.39
CA VAL A 52 -12.62 -56.89 -20.88
C VAL A 52 -12.23 -56.68 -22.34
N PHE A 53 -10.94 -56.64 -22.67
CA PHE A 53 -10.48 -56.40 -24.05
C PHE A 53 -10.58 -57.68 -24.91
N SER A 54 -10.80 -57.52 -26.23
CA SER A 54 -10.92 -58.66 -27.16
C SER A 54 -9.65 -59.50 -27.24
N ASN A 55 -8.49 -58.88 -27.05
CA ASN A 55 -7.17 -59.53 -27.08
C ASN A 55 -6.64 -59.90 -25.67
N VAL A 56 -7.53 -60.22 -24.73
CA VAL A 56 -7.17 -60.69 -23.38
C VAL A 56 -6.08 -61.76 -23.43
N GLN A 57 -5.10 -61.67 -22.52
CA GLN A 57 -3.98 -62.62 -22.43
C GLN A 57 -3.91 -63.19 -21.03
N CYS A 58 -3.54 -64.46 -20.91
CA CYS A 58 -3.23 -65.05 -19.61
C CYS A 58 -1.77 -65.49 -19.57
N THR A 59 -1.15 -65.25 -18.43
CA THR A 59 0.23 -65.62 -18.17
C THR A 59 0.31 -66.32 -16.83
N LEU A 60 1.38 -67.09 -16.64
CA LEU A 60 1.69 -67.69 -15.36
C LEU A 60 2.69 -66.81 -14.61
N PRO A 61 2.70 -66.84 -13.26
CA PRO A 61 3.76 -66.25 -12.48
C PRO A 61 5.12 -66.91 -12.81
N LYS A 62 6.23 -66.25 -12.43
CA LYS A 62 7.60 -66.75 -12.67
C LYS A 62 7.83 -68.19 -12.18
N PHE A 63 7.15 -68.58 -11.10
CA PHE A 63 7.17 -69.94 -10.58
C PHE A 63 5.74 -70.49 -10.59
N SER A 64 5.51 -71.51 -11.41
CA SER A 64 4.24 -72.21 -11.54
C SER A 64 4.50 -73.72 -11.57
N PRO A 65 4.43 -74.41 -10.42
CA PRO A 65 4.81 -75.82 -10.35
C PRO A 65 3.80 -76.75 -11.04
N PHE A 66 2.52 -76.40 -11.05
CA PHE A 66 1.43 -77.27 -11.50
C PHE A 66 0.85 -76.93 -12.89
N LEU A 67 1.08 -75.71 -13.37
CA LEU A 67 0.69 -75.28 -14.72
C LEU A 67 1.95 -75.02 -15.56
N LYS A 68 2.03 -75.69 -16.70
CA LYS A 68 3.04 -75.47 -17.73
C LYS A 68 2.71 -74.25 -18.60
N ALA A 69 1.43 -74.07 -18.93
CA ALA A 69 0.96 -72.95 -19.73
C ALA A 69 -0.53 -72.67 -19.49
N VAL A 70 -0.97 -71.47 -19.88
CA VAL A 70 -2.37 -71.05 -19.88
C VAL A 70 -2.65 -70.23 -21.12
N ALA A 71 -3.80 -70.46 -21.77
CA ALA A 71 -4.22 -69.69 -22.94
C ALA A 71 -5.61 -69.10 -22.69
N CYS A 72 -5.76 -67.78 -22.86
CA CYS A 72 -7.03 -67.10 -22.65
C CYS A 72 -7.68 -66.68 -23.96
N ARG A 73 -9.01 -66.81 -24.00
CA ARG A 73 -9.86 -66.30 -25.08
C ARG A 73 -11.08 -65.58 -24.51
N LYS A 74 -11.49 -64.52 -25.16
CA LYS A 74 -12.75 -63.82 -24.89
C LYS A 74 -13.81 -64.27 -25.91
N PRO A 75 -14.92 -64.92 -25.51
CA PRO A 75 -16.04 -65.18 -26.39
C PRO A 75 -16.65 -63.87 -26.92
N SER A 76 -17.15 -63.88 -28.16
CA SER A 76 -17.75 -62.71 -28.80
C SER A 76 -18.87 -62.10 -27.95
N ASN A 77 -18.85 -60.77 -27.78
CA ASN A 77 -19.84 -60.00 -27.01
C ASN A 77 -20.07 -60.44 -25.55
N SER A 78 -19.09 -61.08 -24.92
CA SER A 78 -19.19 -61.53 -23.52
C SER A 78 -18.25 -60.78 -22.58
N THR A 79 -18.57 -60.68 -21.29
CA THR A 79 -17.60 -60.33 -20.23
C THR A 79 -16.87 -61.56 -19.69
N LYS A 80 -17.14 -62.73 -20.29
CA LYS A 80 -16.51 -64.00 -19.94
C LYS A 80 -15.10 -64.09 -20.55
N ILE A 81 -14.22 -64.74 -19.83
CA ILE A 81 -12.86 -65.09 -20.26
C ILE A 81 -12.71 -66.58 -20.00
N GLN A 82 -12.38 -67.33 -21.03
CA GLN A 82 -12.05 -68.74 -20.91
C GLN A 82 -10.54 -68.91 -20.90
N ALA A 83 -10.00 -69.47 -19.82
CA ALA A 83 -8.60 -69.81 -19.62
C ALA A 83 -8.43 -71.33 -19.75
N ASN A 84 -7.83 -71.79 -20.84
CA ASN A 84 -7.51 -73.19 -21.05
C ASN A 84 -6.19 -73.53 -20.33
N LEU A 85 -6.20 -74.56 -19.50
CA LEU A 85 -5.07 -74.95 -18.66
C LEU A 85 -4.23 -76.05 -19.30
N ILE A 86 -2.90 -75.95 -19.18
CA ILE A 86 -1.95 -77.00 -19.57
C ILE A 86 -1.13 -77.37 -18.33
N LEU A 87 -1.29 -78.60 -17.84
CA LEU A 87 -0.67 -79.07 -16.60
C LEU A 87 0.75 -79.60 -16.85
N THR A 88 1.59 -79.66 -15.81
CA THR A 88 3.03 -80.04 -15.89
C THR A 88 3.31 -81.56 -15.79
N ASP A 89 2.28 -82.41 -15.91
CA ASP A 89 2.26 -83.86 -15.60
C ASP A 89 2.14 -84.23 -14.10
N GLY A 90 1.33 -85.25 -13.80
CA GLY A 90 1.07 -85.79 -12.44
C GLY A 90 -0.33 -85.46 -11.88
N ILE A 91 -0.93 -86.39 -11.12
CA ILE A 91 -2.15 -86.14 -10.33
C ILE A 91 -1.72 -85.54 -9.00
N TYR A 92 -2.03 -84.27 -8.77
CA TYR A 92 -1.75 -83.56 -7.52
C TYR A 92 -3.04 -83.47 -6.69
N GLN A 93 -3.00 -83.81 -5.40
CA GLN A 93 -4.16 -83.65 -4.52
C GLN A 93 -4.42 -82.16 -4.24
N GLN A 94 -5.30 -81.54 -5.02
CA GLN A 94 -5.87 -80.20 -4.82
C GLN A 94 -4.84 -79.08 -4.53
N PRO A 95 -3.83 -78.87 -5.39
CA PRO A 95 -2.87 -77.80 -5.16
C PRO A 95 -3.48 -76.42 -5.43
N THR A 96 -2.80 -75.37 -4.95
CA THR A 96 -3.14 -73.98 -5.28
C THR A 96 -2.51 -73.58 -6.62
N TYR A 97 -3.33 -73.00 -7.48
CA TYR A 97 -2.96 -72.51 -8.80
C TYR A 97 -3.01 -70.98 -8.84
N THR A 98 -2.15 -70.37 -9.65
CA THR A 98 -2.20 -68.91 -9.90
C THR A 98 -2.15 -68.64 -11.39
N ILE A 99 -3.08 -67.81 -11.87
CA ILE A 99 -3.17 -67.33 -13.26
C ILE A 99 -3.23 -65.80 -13.22
N ILE A 100 -2.51 -65.15 -14.13
CA ILE A 100 -2.54 -63.71 -14.30
C ILE A 100 -3.37 -63.38 -15.55
N ILE A 101 -4.51 -62.72 -15.37
CA ILE A 101 -5.37 -62.25 -16.45
C ILE A 101 -4.97 -60.82 -16.80
N ASN A 102 -4.37 -60.63 -17.97
CA ASN A 102 -3.90 -59.32 -18.45
C ASN A 102 -4.96 -58.66 -19.33
N LYS A 103 -4.82 -57.34 -19.54
CA LYS A 103 -5.71 -56.54 -20.39
C LYS A 103 -7.14 -56.55 -19.87
N ILE A 104 -7.31 -56.21 -18.59
CA ILE A 104 -8.59 -55.91 -17.98
C ILE A 104 -8.59 -54.42 -17.61
N ARG A 105 -9.69 -53.72 -17.84
CA ARG A 105 -9.88 -52.34 -17.38
C ARG A 105 -10.65 -52.36 -16.07
N ASN A 106 -10.13 -51.67 -15.07
CA ASN A 106 -10.78 -51.50 -13.78
C ASN A 106 -12.14 -50.79 -13.93
N PRO A 107 -13.09 -51.00 -12.99
CA PRO A 107 -14.33 -50.24 -12.92
C PRO A 107 -14.09 -48.73 -12.97
N PRO A 108 -15.08 -47.95 -13.44
CA PRO A 108 -14.92 -46.50 -13.59
C PRO A 108 -15.03 -45.73 -12.26
N SER A 109 -15.42 -46.37 -11.17
CA SER A 109 -15.61 -45.74 -9.85
C SER A 109 -15.17 -46.66 -8.71
N THR A 110 -15.15 -46.12 -7.49
CA THR A 110 -14.96 -46.90 -6.25
C THR A 110 -16.20 -47.64 -5.78
N GLN A 111 -17.23 -47.71 -6.63
CA GLN A 111 -18.46 -48.42 -6.31
C GLN A 111 -18.20 -49.94 -6.30
N PRO A 112 -18.61 -50.65 -5.24
CA PRO A 112 -18.62 -52.10 -5.18
C PRO A 112 -19.19 -52.73 -6.45
N THR A 113 -18.44 -53.62 -7.07
CA THR A 113 -18.87 -54.32 -8.29
C THR A 113 -19.91 -55.38 -7.95
N LYS A 114 -20.68 -55.82 -8.95
CA LYS A 114 -21.42 -57.09 -8.83
C LYS A 114 -20.43 -58.25 -8.61
N ILE A 115 -20.96 -59.38 -8.15
CA ILE A 115 -20.20 -60.61 -7.92
C ILE A 115 -19.48 -61.05 -9.20
N LEU A 116 -18.18 -61.35 -9.09
CA LEU A 116 -17.41 -62.02 -10.14
C LEU A 116 -17.61 -63.54 -10.02
N SER A 117 -18.03 -64.19 -11.11
CA SER A 117 -18.25 -65.65 -11.14
C SER A 117 -17.05 -66.37 -11.75
N VAL A 118 -16.62 -67.47 -11.12
CA VAL A 118 -15.53 -68.33 -11.60
C VAL A 118 -16.00 -69.77 -11.65
N ARG A 119 -15.89 -70.42 -12.81
CA ARG A 119 -16.33 -71.81 -13.01
C ARG A 119 -15.22 -72.62 -13.67
N ILE A 120 -15.04 -73.88 -13.27
CA ILE A 120 -14.19 -74.84 -13.98
C ILE A 120 -15.09 -75.73 -14.83
N LYS A 121 -14.76 -75.82 -16.11
CA LYS A 121 -15.42 -76.66 -17.12
C LYS A 121 -14.44 -77.74 -17.59
N GLN A 122 -14.89 -78.98 -17.60
CA GLN A 122 -14.07 -80.10 -18.07
C GLN A 122 -14.00 -80.12 -19.61
N GLU A 123 -12.88 -80.55 -20.18
CA GLU A 123 -12.78 -80.73 -21.63
C GLU A 123 -13.85 -81.73 -22.15
N GLY A 124 -14.57 -81.36 -23.21
CA GLY A 124 -15.51 -82.24 -23.91
C GLY A 124 -16.90 -82.41 -23.27
N THR A 125 -17.18 -81.78 -22.12
CA THR A 125 -18.53 -81.78 -21.51
C THR A 125 -19.12 -80.38 -21.48
N ASP A 126 -20.45 -80.25 -21.39
CA ASP A 126 -21.12 -78.96 -21.19
C ASP A 126 -21.40 -78.62 -19.72
N GLY A 127 -21.02 -79.51 -18.79
CA GLY A 127 -21.23 -79.34 -17.35
C GLY A 127 -20.06 -78.66 -16.63
N ASP A 128 -20.38 -77.83 -15.63
CA ASP A 128 -19.40 -77.31 -14.68
C ASP A 128 -18.99 -78.40 -13.69
N ILE A 129 -17.69 -78.59 -13.47
CA ILE A 129 -17.16 -79.60 -12.52
C ILE A 129 -16.73 -79.00 -11.18
N ASN A 130 -16.53 -77.68 -11.14
CA ASN A 130 -16.38 -76.90 -9.92
C ASN A 130 -16.95 -75.52 -10.21
N SER A 131 -17.74 -74.96 -9.31
CA SER A 131 -18.28 -73.62 -9.47
C SER A 131 -18.03 -72.79 -8.23
N TYR A 132 -17.55 -71.57 -8.46
CA TYR A 132 -17.63 -70.51 -7.49
C TYR A 132 -18.61 -69.46 -8.03
N ALA A 133 -19.84 -69.55 -7.53
CA ALA A 133 -20.73 -68.41 -7.44
C ALA A 133 -20.66 -67.94 -5.97
N GLY A 134 -19.56 -67.31 -5.57
CA GLY A 134 -19.44 -66.81 -4.20
C GLY A 134 -20.21 -65.53 -3.99
N GLU A 135 -20.71 -65.34 -2.77
CA GLU A 135 -21.41 -64.14 -2.34
C GLU A 135 -20.46 -62.92 -2.13
N ASP A 136 -19.13 -63.09 -2.22
CA ASP A 136 -18.18 -62.13 -1.60
C ASP A 136 -16.98 -61.61 -2.42
N ILE A 137 -16.76 -62.01 -3.69
CA ILE A 137 -15.67 -61.36 -4.50
C ILE A 137 -16.22 -60.06 -5.11
N ILE A 138 -16.34 -59.06 -4.24
CA ILE A 138 -16.63 -57.68 -4.60
C ILE A 138 -15.30 -56.95 -4.67
N ILE A 139 -14.97 -56.39 -5.84
CA ILE A 139 -13.78 -55.53 -5.94
C ILE A 139 -14.15 -54.16 -5.39
N THR A 140 -13.70 -53.87 -4.17
CA THR A 140 -13.93 -52.60 -3.45
C THR A 140 -12.69 -51.70 -3.38
N ASN A 141 -11.51 -52.25 -3.70
CA ASN A 141 -10.23 -51.58 -3.45
C ASN A 141 -9.79 -50.65 -4.60
N THR A 142 -10.72 -50.13 -5.40
CA THR A 142 -10.34 -49.19 -6.45
C THR A 142 -10.10 -47.79 -5.90
N GLN A 143 -9.25 -47.03 -6.57
CA GLN A 143 -8.92 -45.65 -6.22
C GLN A 143 -9.32 -44.70 -7.35
N ALA A 144 -9.82 -43.50 -7.00
CA ALA A 144 -10.17 -42.48 -7.97
C ALA A 144 -9.00 -42.18 -8.92
N ALA A 145 -9.30 -42.07 -10.21
CA ALA A 145 -8.28 -41.76 -11.21
C ALA A 145 -7.75 -40.34 -11.00
N THR A 146 -6.45 -40.21 -10.76
CA THR A 146 -5.80 -38.90 -10.68
C THR A 146 -5.67 -38.31 -12.08
N ILE A 147 -6.24 -37.13 -12.26
CA ILE A 147 -6.25 -36.40 -13.52
C ILE A 147 -5.65 -35.01 -13.36
N ASN A 148 -5.19 -34.44 -14.46
CA ASN A 148 -4.73 -33.06 -14.52
C ASN A 148 -5.90 -32.15 -14.94
N GLY A 149 -5.93 -30.96 -14.36
CA GLY A 149 -6.85 -29.91 -14.75
C GLY A 149 -6.15 -28.56 -14.86
N THR A 150 -6.88 -27.58 -15.37
CA THR A 150 -6.46 -26.18 -15.43
C THR A 150 -7.43 -25.34 -14.64
N LEU A 151 -6.90 -24.33 -13.94
CA LEU A 151 -7.70 -23.35 -13.22
C LEU A 151 -7.66 -22.01 -13.94
N THR A 152 -8.82 -21.38 -14.11
CA THR A 152 -8.94 -20.01 -14.62
C THR A 152 -9.73 -19.17 -13.63
N ILE A 153 -9.23 -17.98 -13.31
CA ILE A 153 -9.82 -17.05 -12.36
C ILE A 153 -10.37 -15.85 -13.14
N GLY A 154 -11.65 -15.51 -12.95
CA GLY A 154 -12.29 -14.42 -13.70
C GLY A 154 -11.67 -13.04 -13.43
N ASN A 155 -11.24 -12.79 -12.20
CA ASN A 155 -10.57 -11.58 -11.75
C ASN A 155 -9.49 -11.97 -10.76
N GLN A 156 -8.23 -11.78 -11.11
CA GLN A 156 -7.07 -12.21 -10.32
C GLN A 156 -6.61 -11.19 -9.25
N ASN A 157 -7.37 -10.11 -9.05
CA ASN A 157 -7.05 -9.09 -8.04
C ASN A 157 -7.19 -9.66 -6.63
N LEU A 158 -6.34 -9.22 -5.70
CA LEU A 158 -6.43 -9.61 -4.29
C LEU A 158 -7.80 -9.19 -3.71
N ALA A 159 -8.34 -10.03 -2.83
CA ALA A 159 -9.63 -9.83 -2.17
C ALA A 159 -10.85 -9.65 -3.11
N ALA A 160 -10.69 -9.82 -4.42
CA ALA A 160 -11.79 -9.73 -5.38
C ALA A 160 -12.70 -10.95 -5.25
N VAL A 161 -14.01 -10.71 -5.28
CA VAL A 161 -15.02 -11.77 -5.44
C VAL A 161 -15.14 -12.08 -6.93
N THR A 162 -14.96 -13.34 -7.30
CA THR A 162 -14.85 -13.75 -8.70
C THR A 162 -15.24 -15.21 -8.93
N ASP A 163 -15.09 -15.64 -10.17
CA ASP A 163 -15.41 -16.96 -10.66
C ASP A 163 -14.13 -17.80 -10.81
N TYR A 164 -14.20 -19.04 -10.34
CA TYR A 164 -13.17 -20.06 -10.49
C TYR A 164 -13.68 -21.11 -11.46
N THR A 165 -12.95 -21.31 -12.57
CA THR A 165 -13.30 -22.31 -13.60
C THR A 165 -12.26 -23.41 -13.62
N ILE A 166 -12.66 -24.62 -13.27
CA ILE A 166 -11.83 -25.83 -13.31
C ILE A 166 -12.17 -26.59 -14.59
N ALA A 167 -11.22 -26.71 -15.51
CA ALA A 167 -11.39 -27.47 -16.74
C ALA A 167 -10.48 -28.70 -16.75
N TYR A 168 -11.02 -29.85 -17.13
CA TYR A 168 -10.27 -31.10 -17.22
C TYR A 168 -10.92 -32.07 -18.21
N VAL A 169 -10.19 -33.13 -18.56
CA VAL A 169 -10.68 -34.23 -19.39
C VAL A 169 -11.02 -35.40 -18.46
N THR A 170 -12.26 -35.89 -18.51
CA THR A 170 -12.69 -37.03 -17.70
C THR A 170 -11.87 -38.28 -18.06
N ALA A 171 -11.34 -38.99 -17.07
CA ALA A 171 -10.66 -40.26 -17.32
C ALA A 171 -11.67 -41.41 -17.39
N ASN A 172 -12.77 -41.29 -16.66
CA ASN A 172 -13.79 -42.31 -16.52
C ASN A 172 -15.17 -41.83 -16.98
N PHE A 173 -16.05 -42.79 -17.20
CA PHE A 173 -17.47 -42.54 -17.45
C PHE A 173 -18.11 -41.93 -16.19
N MET A 174 -18.88 -40.87 -16.36
CA MET A 174 -19.67 -40.25 -15.28
C MET A 174 -21.16 -40.41 -15.56
N PRO A 175 -21.94 -40.98 -14.63
CA PRO A 175 -23.39 -41.09 -14.79
C PRO A 175 -24.04 -39.69 -14.75
N LYS A 176 -25.28 -39.59 -15.21
CA LYS A 176 -26.08 -38.34 -15.16
C LYS A 176 -26.30 -37.81 -13.73
N THR A 177 -26.13 -38.67 -12.73
CA THR A 177 -26.22 -38.34 -11.30
C THR A 177 -24.93 -37.76 -10.74
N ALA A 178 -23.83 -37.74 -11.51
CA ALA A 178 -22.52 -37.41 -10.99
C ALA A 178 -22.46 -36.04 -10.30
N SER A 179 -21.81 -36.02 -9.14
CA SER A 179 -21.62 -34.83 -8.29
C SER A 179 -20.14 -34.52 -8.11
N PHE A 180 -19.81 -33.30 -7.67
CA PHE A 180 -18.43 -32.87 -7.50
C PHE A 180 -18.22 -32.23 -6.13
N LEU A 181 -17.12 -32.56 -5.48
CA LEU A 181 -16.64 -31.88 -4.28
C LEU A 181 -15.41 -31.07 -4.66
N VAL A 182 -15.46 -29.76 -4.45
CA VAL A 182 -14.33 -28.86 -4.64
C VAL A 182 -13.89 -28.37 -3.26
N LYS A 183 -12.63 -28.57 -2.90
CA LYS A 183 -12.06 -28.04 -1.66
C LYS A 183 -11.15 -26.86 -1.97
N PHE A 184 -11.51 -25.70 -1.45
CA PHE A 184 -10.77 -24.47 -1.56
C PHE A 184 -9.68 -24.38 -0.47
N PRO A 185 -8.53 -23.78 -0.76
CA PRO A 185 -7.53 -23.42 0.25
C PRO A 185 -8.11 -22.44 1.29
N LEU A 186 -7.63 -22.52 2.53
CA LEU A 186 -8.11 -21.67 3.66
C LEU A 186 -7.84 -20.17 3.45
N GLU A 187 -6.90 -19.83 2.58
CA GLU A 187 -6.58 -18.46 2.22
C GLU A 187 -7.69 -17.80 1.39
N MET A 188 -8.58 -18.60 0.79
CA MET A 188 -9.72 -18.16 -0.01
C MET A 188 -11.01 -18.21 0.81
N LYS A 189 -11.99 -17.35 0.48
CA LYS A 189 -13.27 -17.32 1.19
C LYS A 189 -14.45 -17.54 0.26
N ILE A 190 -15.25 -18.56 0.56
CA ILE A 190 -16.49 -18.84 -0.12
C ILE A 190 -17.57 -17.85 0.38
N GLN A 191 -18.26 -17.15 -0.52
CA GLN A 191 -19.33 -16.20 -0.14
C GLN A 191 -20.69 -16.91 0.01
N GLU A 192 -21.67 -16.31 0.68
CA GLU A 192 -22.96 -16.96 0.98
C GLU A 192 -23.76 -17.38 -0.27
N ASN A 193 -23.66 -16.61 -1.37
CA ASN A 193 -24.44 -16.84 -2.60
C ASN A 193 -23.60 -17.50 -3.72
N VAL A 194 -23.04 -18.68 -3.44
CA VAL A 194 -22.32 -19.46 -4.46
C VAL A 194 -23.26 -19.95 -5.54
N THR A 195 -22.85 -19.81 -6.79
CA THR A 195 -23.53 -20.43 -7.93
C THR A 195 -22.57 -21.30 -8.71
N CYS A 196 -23.05 -22.43 -9.20
CA CYS A 196 -22.23 -23.39 -9.91
C CYS A 196 -22.84 -23.70 -11.28
N SER A 197 -21.99 -23.95 -12.26
CA SER A 197 -22.41 -24.42 -13.57
C SER A 197 -21.38 -25.37 -14.17
N ILE A 198 -21.87 -26.28 -15.01
CA ILE A 198 -21.03 -27.17 -15.80
C ILE A 198 -21.17 -26.82 -17.28
N THR A 199 -20.05 -26.76 -17.99
CA THR A 199 -20.01 -26.67 -19.44
C THR A 199 -19.56 -28.02 -20.00
N ILE A 200 -20.40 -28.60 -20.85
CA ILE A 200 -20.13 -29.85 -21.57
C ILE A 200 -20.07 -29.53 -23.06
N PRO A 201 -18.98 -29.86 -23.77
CA PRO A 201 -18.85 -29.63 -25.20
C PRO A 201 -19.87 -30.49 -25.94
N SER A 202 -20.41 -29.95 -27.03
CA SER A 202 -21.31 -30.70 -27.88
C SER A 202 -20.56 -31.80 -28.63
N SER A 203 -21.23 -32.94 -28.86
CA SER A 203 -20.72 -34.05 -29.66
C SER A 203 -20.60 -33.73 -31.17
N SER A 204 -21.07 -32.57 -31.62
CA SER A 204 -20.97 -32.09 -33.00
C SER A 204 -20.40 -30.68 -33.06
N ALA A 205 -19.48 -30.44 -34.00
CA ALA A 205 -18.87 -29.13 -34.25
C ALA A 205 -19.87 -28.04 -34.69
N LYS A 206 -21.11 -28.42 -35.02
CA LYS A 206 -22.19 -27.51 -35.43
C LYS A 206 -23.11 -27.08 -34.27
N THR A 207 -22.97 -27.67 -33.08
CA THR A 207 -23.81 -27.36 -31.92
C THR A 207 -22.98 -26.69 -30.83
N PRO A 208 -23.46 -25.58 -30.25
CA PRO A 208 -22.73 -24.86 -29.21
C PRO A 208 -22.57 -25.72 -27.95
N SER A 209 -21.49 -25.48 -27.20
CA SER A 209 -21.28 -26.12 -25.89
C SER A 209 -22.43 -25.79 -24.95
N GLN A 210 -22.93 -26.79 -24.22
CA GLN A 210 -24.06 -26.61 -23.31
C GLN A 210 -23.52 -26.20 -21.95
N THR A 211 -23.91 -25.03 -21.45
CA THR A 211 -23.64 -24.61 -20.06
C THR A 211 -24.92 -24.74 -19.25
N LEU A 212 -24.84 -25.50 -18.16
CA LEU A 212 -25.98 -25.86 -17.33
C LEU A 212 -25.73 -25.37 -15.90
N PRO A 213 -26.66 -24.60 -15.30
CA PRO A 213 -26.58 -24.32 -13.88
C PRO A 213 -26.77 -25.61 -13.09
N LEU A 214 -25.97 -25.79 -12.03
CA LEU A 214 -26.08 -26.89 -11.10
C LEU A 214 -26.28 -26.35 -9.68
N PRO A 215 -27.17 -26.97 -8.88
CA PRO A 215 -27.28 -26.64 -7.47
C PRO A 215 -25.95 -26.94 -6.78
N CYS A 216 -25.50 -26.02 -5.93
CA CYS A 216 -24.34 -26.28 -5.10
C CYS A 216 -24.52 -25.71 -3.71
N ILE A 217 -23.84 -26.35 -2.76
CA ILE A 217 -23.86 -26.00 -1.36
C ILE A 217 -22.43 -25.69 -0.96
N ALA A 218 -22.25 -24.50 -0.40
CA ALA A 218 -21.01 -24.08 0.20
C ALA A 218 -20.99 -24.44 1.69
N ASP A 219 -19.82 -24.84 2.16
CA ASP A 219 -19.44 -24.88 3.57
C ASP A 219 -18.22 -23.94 3.76
N VAL A 220 -17.49 -24.06 4.88
CA VAL A 220 -16.35 -23.21 5.21
C VAL A 220 -15.26 -23.20 4.13
N ASP A 221 -14.84 -24.38 3.67
CA ASP A 221 -13.74 -24.56 2.71
C ASP A 221 -14.10 -25.51 1.55
N THR A 222 -15.35 -25.95 1.45
CA THR A 222 -15.80 -26.86 0.40
C THR A 222 -17.03 -26.35 -0.34
N VAL A 223 -17.13 -26.71 -1.61
CA VAL A 223 -18.33 -26.54 -2.43
C VAL A 223 -18.72 -27.90 -2.98
N VAL A 224 -19.90 -28.38 -2.58
CA VAL A 224 -20.53 -29.58 -3.15
C VAL A 224 -21.42 -29.15 -4.30
N ILE A 225 -21.03 -29.48 -5.52
CA ILE A 225 -21.84 -29.32 -6.73
C ILE A 225 -22.68 -30.57 -6.88
N ARG A 226 -23.99 -30.44 -6.61
CA ARG A 226 -24.93 -31.55 -6.66
C ARG A 226 -25.26 -31.89 -8.11
N GLY A 227 -25.21 -33.18 -8.40
CA GLY A 227 -25.51 -33.77 -9.69
C GLY A 227 -27.00 -33.88 -9.97
N GLY A 228 -27.38 -34.91 -10.72
CA GLY A 228 -28.80 -35.27 -10.95
C GLY A 228 -29.52 -34.45 -12.01
N LEU A 229 -29.02 -33.26 -12.34
CA LEU A 229 -29.54 -32.40 -13.42
C LEU A 229 -28.72 -32.46 -14.71
N LEU A 230 -27.73 -33.36 -14.81
CA LEU A 230 -27.01 -33.56 -16.07
C LEU A 230 -27.98 -34.18 -17.09
N PRO A 231 -28.12 -33.61 -18.31
CA PRO A 231 -29.05 -34.11 -19.30
C PRO A 231 -28.65 -35.49 -19.84
N THR A 232 -27.34 -35.79 -19.86
CA THR A 232 -26.79 -37.07 -20.32
C THR A 232 -25.59 -37.47 -19.48
N SER A 233 -25.23 -38.75 -19.51
CA SER A 233 -23.97 -39.22 -18.93
C SER A 233 -22.77 -38.67 -19.71
N ILE A 234 -21.68 -38.37 -19.01
CA ILE A 234 -20.45 -37.84 -19.60
C ILE A 234 -19.53 -39.03 -19.90
N LEU A 235 -19.14 -39.17 -21.17
CA LEU A 235 -18.24 -40.24 -21.59
C LEU A 235 -16.81 -39.96 -21.12
N ALA A 236 -16.02 -41.02 -20.91
CA ALA A 236 -14.59 -40.89 -20.69
C ALA A 236 -13.92 -40.18 -21.89
N GLY A 237 -12.94 -39.33 -21.62
CA GLY A 237 -12.26 -38.50 -22.62
C GLY A 237 -12.98 -37.19 -22.96
N THR A 238 -14.09 -36.87 -22.27
CA THR A 238 -14.83 -35.62 -22.51
C THR A 238 -14.16 -34.48 -21.74
N LYS A 239 -13.85 -33.37 -22.41
CA LYS A 239 -13.39 -32.14 -21.74
C LYS A 239 -14.57 -31.43 -21.11
N ILE A 240 -14.60 -31.24 -19.81
CA ILE A 240 -15.66 -30.48 -19.12
C ILE A 240 -15.08 -29.28 -18.39
N SER A 241 -15.92 -28.32 -18.02
CA SER A 241 -15.52 -27.19 -17.19
C SER A 241 -16.56 -26.91 -16.12
N LEU A 242 -16.12 -26.80 -14.87
CA LEU A 242 -16.95 -26.45 -13.73
C LEU A 242 -16.63 -25.01 -13.34
N LYS A 243 -17.64 -24.15 -13.40
CA LYS A 243 -17.53 -22.75 -12.97
C LYS A 243 -18.21 -22.60 -11.61
N ILE A 244 -17.46 -22.15 -10.62
CA ILE A 244 -17.92 -21.80 -9.27
C ILE A 244 -17.79 -20.28 -9.11
N SER A 245 -18.90 -19.60 -8.92
CA SER A 245 -18.94 -18.14 -8.78
C SER A 245 -19.02 -17.73 -7.31
N SER A 246 -18.76 -16.45 -7.04
CA SER A 246 -18.82 -15.88 -5.67
C SER A 246 -17.73 -16.41 -4.73
N ILE A 247 -16.51 -16.54 -5.24
CA ILE A 247 -15.33 -16.93 -4.45
C ILE A 247 -14.44 -15.70 -4.28
N LYS A 248 -14.08 -15.38 -3.04
CA LYS A 248 -13.16 -14.28 -2.73
C LYS A 248 -11.72 -14.79 -2.78
N ASN A 249 -10.91 -14.14 -3.62
CA ASN A 249 -9.47 -14.36 -3.69
C ASN A 249 -8.78 -14.08 -2.35
N PRO A 250 -7.58 -14.63 -2.12
CA PRO A 250 -6.78 -14.32 -0.95
C PRO A 250 -6.55 -12.80 -0.80
N ASP A 251 -6.47 -12.35 0.45
CA ASP A 251 -6.21 -10.94 0.77
C ASP A 251 -4.70 -10.60 0.71
N THR A 252 -3.83 -11.61 0.65
CA THR A 252 -2.37 -11.49 0.69
C THR A 252 -1.72 -12.42 -0.33
N ILE A 253 -0.54 -12.07 -0.83
CA ILE A 253 0.30 -13.03 -1.54
C ILE A 253 0.90 -14.02 -0.54
N GLY A 254 0.61 -15.30 -0.77
CA GLY A 254 1.26 -16.45 -0.16
C GLY A 254 1.28 -17.60 -1.17
N ILE A 255 2.03 -18.66 -0.88
CA ILE A 255 1.90 -19.92 -1.62
C ILE A 255 0.47 -20.41 -1.35
N VAL A 256 -0.43 -20.17 -2.30
CA VAL A 256 -1.79 -20.67 -2.20
C VAL A 256 -1.71 -22.17 -2.40
N SER A 257 -2.25 -22.93 -1.45
CA SER A 257 -2.32 -24.39 -1.59
C SER A 257 -3.13 -24.75 -2.84
N THR A 258 -2.91 -25.95 -3.37
CA THR A 258 -3.71 -26.42 -4.50
C THR A 258 -5.17 -26.57 -4.08
N LEU A 259 -6.08 -26.04 -4.88
CA LEU A 259 -7.47 -26.45 -4.86
C LEU A 259 -7.54 -27.93 -5.24
N THR A 260 -8.49 -28.66 -4.68
CA THR A 260 -8.72 -30.07 -5.04
C THR A 260 -10.14 -30.28 -5.53
N LEU A 261 -10.30 -31.27 -6.39
CA LEU A 261 -11.59 -31.67 -6.94
C LEU A 261 -11.72 -33.19 -6.88
N ILE A 262 -12.88 -33.68 -6.50
CA ILE A 262 -13.25 -35.10 -6.59
C ILE A 262 -14.63 -35.18 -7.26
N SER A 263 -14.76 -36.08 -8.22
CA SER A 263 -16.05 -36.42 -8.85
C SER A 263 -16.59 -37.73 -8.26
N PHE A 264 -17.90 -37.82 -8.14
CA PHE A 264 -18.61 -38.94 -7.52
C PHE A 264 -19.73 -39.45 -8.42
N THR A 265 -20.19 -40.68 -8.19
CA THR A 265 -21.32 -41.29 -8.92
C THR A 265 -22.64 -40.56 -8.71
N ASP A 266 -22.83 -39.95 -7.54
CA ASP A 266 -24.08 -39.33 -7.11
C ASP A 266 -23.86 -38.37 -5.92
N GLU A 267 -24.95 -37.80 -5.42
CA GLU A 267 -24.98 -36.83 -4.33
C GLU A 267 -24.63 -37.42 -2.95
N THR A 268 -24.48 -38.74 -2.80
CA THR A 268 -24.05 -39.36 -1.54
C THR A 268 -22.56 -39.10 -1.25
N LEU A 269 -21.80 -38.69 -2.26
CA LEU A 269 -20.34 -38.50 -2.21
C LEU A 269 -19.58 -39.74 -1.69
N GLN A 270 -20.14 -40.93 -1.87
CA GLN A 270 -19.57 -42.17 -1.36
C GLN A 270 -18.58 -42.80 -2.35
N TYR A 271 -18.92 -42.83 -3.64
CA TYR A 271 -18.13 -43.53 -4.66
C TYR A 271 -17.47 -42.55 -5.63
N SER A 272 -16.15 -42.44 -5.53
CA SER A 272 -15.35 -41.50 -6.30
C SER A 272 -14.99 -42.07 -7.68
N ILE A 273 -14.84 -41.18 -8.66
CA ILE A 273 -14.60 -41.50 -10.07
C ILE A 273 -13.20 -40.99 -10.46
N ASP A 274 -13.07 -39.68 -10.62
CA ASP A 274 -11.85 -38.95 -10.96
C ASP A 274 -11.52 -37.92 -9.86
N GLN A 275 -10.24 -37.63 -9.66
CA GLN A 275 -9.77 -36.64 -8.69
C GLN A 275 -8.62 -35.79 -9.24
N ILE A 276 -8.59 -34.52 -8.85
CA ILE A 276 -7.49 -33.58 -9.06
C ILE A 276 -6.98 -33.17 -7.68
N THR A 277 -5.77 -33.58 -7.33
CA THR A 277 -5.18 -33.33 -5.99
C THR A 277 -4.03 -32.34 -6.02
N LYS A 278 -3.57 -31.93 -7.21
CA LYS A 278 -2.43 -31.01 -7.41
C LYS A 278 -2.64 -30.17 -8.67
N GLY A 279 -1.95 -29.02 -8.74
CA GLY A 279 -1.84 -28.21 -9.96
C GLY A 279 -2.97 -27.20 -10.19
N LEU A 280 -4.02 -27.19 -9.37
CA LEU A 280 -5.05 -26.14 -9.39
C LEU A 280 -4.68 -25.02 -8.42
N ILE A 281 -3.59 -24.32 -8.73
CA ILE A 281 -3.07 -23.24 -7.90
C ILE A 281 -3.66 -21.91 -8.39
N ALA A 282 -4.20 -21.13 -7.46
CA ALA A 282 -4.72 -19.80 -7.76
C ALA A 282 -3.58 -18.78 -7.78
N GLU A 283 -3.20 -18.29 -8.96
CA GLU A 283 -2.20 -17.23 -9.08
C GLU A 283 -2.88 -15.85 -9.13
N ASN A 284 -2.74 -15.07 -8.05
CA ASN A 284 -3.20 -13.69 -8.01
C ASN A 284 -2.30 -12.79 -8.87
N ALA A 285 -2.88 -11.78 -9.52
CA ALA A 285 -2.18 -10.94 -10.47
C ALA A 285 -1.28 -9.88 -9.82
N CYS A 286 -1.56 -9.46 -8.58
CA CYS A 286 -0.94 -8.29 -7.96
C CYS A 286 -0.37 -8.58 -6.57
N ASP A 287 0.74 -7.93 -6.25
CA ASP A 287 1.44 -8.06 -4.97
C ASP A 287 0.80 -7.20 -3.89
N TYR A 288 0.70 -7.74 -2.67
CA TYR A 288 0.24 -6.97 -1.52
C TYR A 288 1.15 -5.73 -1.33
N PRO A 289 0.61 -4.50 -1.15
CA PRO A 289 -0.79 -4.16 -0.82
C PRO A 289 -1.66 -3.70 -2.02
N CYS A 290 -1.25 -3.98 -3.26
CA CYS A 290 -1.99 -3.57 -4.45
C CYS A 290 -3.34 -4.31 -4.54
N ALA A 291 -4.44 -3.55 -4.68
CA ALA A 291 -5.72 -4.13 -5.09
C ALA A 291 -5.75 -4.38 -6.60
N THR A 292 -5.18 -3.47 -7.38
CA THR A 292 -4.94 -3.64 -8.82
C THR A 292 -3.52 -3.19 -9.15
N CYS A 293 -2.94 -3.74 -10.21
CA CYS A 293 -1.57 -3.51 -10.60
C CYS A 293 -1.44 -3.38 -12.12
N SER A 294 -0.31 -2.85 -12.56
CA SER A 294 -0.01 -2.73 -13.98
C SER A 294 0.14 -4.10 -14.65
N ALA A 295 -0.24 -4.21 -15.92
CA ALA A 295 -0.06 -5.45 -16.68
C ALA A 295 1.40 -5.91 -16.81
N LYS A 296 2.38 -5.02 -16.58
CA LYS A 296 3.81 -5.31 -16.71
C LYS A 296 4.50 -5.64 -15.39
N SER A 297 3.87 -5.33 -14.25
CA SER A 297 4.50 -5.44 -12.93
C SER A 297 3.45 -5.62 -11.84
N ARG A 298 3.61 -6.70 -11.07
CA ARG A 298 2.73 -7.03 -9.93
C ARG A 298 2.89 -6.09 -8.74
N THR A 299 4.03 -5.41 -8.61
CA THR A 299 4.35 -4.48 -7.51
C THR A 299 4.01 -3.03 -7.83
N THR A 300 3.72 -2.72 -9.09
CA THR A 300 3.31 -1.38 -9.51
C THR A 300 1.81 -1.27 -9.44
N CYS A 301 1.31 -0.71 -8.33
CA CYS A 301 -0.11 -0.62 -8.03
C CYS A 301 -0.81 0.44 -8.90
N LEU A 302 -2.01 0.14 -9.37
CA LEU A 302 -2.96 1.11 -9.93
C LEU A 302 -4.04 1.49 -8.89
N SER A 303 -4.24 0.66 -7.87
CA SER A 303 -5.04 0.98 -6.69
C SER A 303 -4.59 0.14 -5.49
N CYS A 304 -4.93 0.59 -4.28
CA CYS A 304 -4.59 -0.07 -3.02
C CYS A 304 -5.80 -0.78 -2.43
N ILE A 305 -5.57 -1.78 -1.58
CA ILE A 305 -6.64 -2.43 -0.83
C ILE A 305 -7.13 -1.47 0.26
N THR A 306 -8.44 -1.19 0.30
CA THR A 306 -9.05 -0.18 1.22
C THR A 306 -10.16 -0.75 2.10
N ASN A 307 -10.74 -1.88 1.73
CA ASN A 307 -11.94 -2.48 2.30
C ASN A 307 -11.67 -3.44 3.48
N LYS A 308 -10.55 -3.27 4.19
CA LYS A 308 -10.17 -4.13 5.32
C LYS A 308 -9.72 -3.31 6.53
N ASP A 309 -10.11 -3.77 7.71
CA ASP A 309 -9.62 -3.30 8.99
C ASP A 309 -8.13 -3.65 9.12
N ASN A 310 -7.32 -2.70 9.62
CA ASN A 310 -5.87 -2.86 9.87
C ASN A 310 -4.92 -2.92 8.66
N ILE A 311 -5.33 -2.49 7.46
CA ILE A 311 -4.35 -2.22 6.39
C ILE A 311 -3.69 -0.87 6.62
N ALA A 312 -2.39 -0.90 6.91
CA ALA A 312 -1.57 0.30 7.04
C ALA A 312 -1.43 0.99 5.68
N GLU A 313 -1.00 0.28 4.64
CA GLU A 313 -0.70 0.83 3.31
C GLU A 313 -1.93 0.95 2.40
N ARG A 314 -2.79 1.95 2.65
CA ARG A 314 -4.06 2.12 1.91
C ARG A 314 -4.11 3.30 0.94
N TYR A 315 -3.08 4.14 0.88
CA TYR A 315 -3.06 5.31 0.01
C TYR A 315 -2.18 5.10 -1.21
N LEU A 316 -2.71 5.30 -2.42
CA LEU A 316 -1.95 5.19 -3.65
C LEU A 316 -1.09 6.44 -3.86
N SER A 317 0.23 6.26 -3.96
CA SER A 317 1.18 7.31 -4.31
C SER A 317 2.24 6.78 -5.28
N SER A 318 2.33 7.39 -6.46
CA SER A 318 3.34 7.08 -7.49
C SER A 318 3.49 5.58 -7.80
N GLY A 319 2.37 4.87 -7.91
CA GLY A 319 2.35 3.43 -8.22
C GLY A 319 2.67 2.51 -7.03
N ARG A 320 2.65 3.03 -5.80
CA ARG A 320 2.85 2.27 -4.56
C ARG A 320 1.75 2.57 -3.56
N CYS A 321 1.47 1.60 -2.70
CA CYS A 321 0.59 1.79 -1.56
C CYS A 321 1.40 2.21 -0.34
N VAL A 322 1.01 3.33 0.30
CA VAL A 322 1.69 3.93 1.45
C VAL A 322 0.72 4.13 2.60
N SER A 323 1.24 4.24 3.82
CA SER A 323 0.45 4.34 5.05
C SER A 323 -0.07 5.74 5.37
N SER A 324 0.55 6.77 4.80
CA SER A 324 0.09 8.14 4.81
C SER A 324 0.54 8.83 3.52
N CYS A 325 -0.20 9.84 3.07
CA CYS A 325 0.27 10.64 1.94
C CYS A 325 1.53 11.43 2.33
N PRO A 326 2.56 11.43 1.49
CA PRO A 326 3.80 12.15 1.77
C PRO A 326 3.58 13.67 1.77
N ASP A 327 4.51 14.41 2.37
CA ASP A 327 4.52 15.88 2.33
C ASP A 327 4.36 16.40 0.89
N GLY A 328 3.53 17.44 0.73
CA GLY A 328 3.12 18.00 -0.55
C GLY A 328 1.93 17.31 -1.20
N TYR A 329 1.34 16.30 -0.55
CA TYR A 329 0.15 15.57 -1.02
C TYR A 329 -0.90 15.44 0.08
N PHE A 330 -2.17 15.34 -0.32
CA PHE A 330 -3.30 15.03 0.57
C PHE A 330 -4.05 13.80 0.08
N ASN A 331 -4.79 13.16 0.99
CA ASN A 331 -5.66 12.04 0.64
C ASN A 331 -6.92 12.55 -0.08
N SER A 332 -7.09 12.13 -1.33
CA SER A 332 -8.34 12.25 -2.07
C SER A 332 -8.83 10.84 -2.42
N ASN A 333 -9.83 10.34 -1.69
CA ASN A 333 -10.42 9.00 -1.90
C ASN A 333 -9.36 7.88 -2.06
N PHE A 334 -8.48 7.73 -1.07
CA PHE A 334 -7.39 6.75 -1.05
C PHE A 334 -6.29 6.96 -2.09
N THR A 335 -6.26 8.12 -2.76
CA THR A 335 -5.21 8.50 -3.71
C THR A 335 -4.52 9.77 -3.24
N CYS A 336 -3.20 9.75 -3.19
CA CYS A 336 -2.41 10.92 -2.81
C CYS A 336 -2.36 11.90 -3.97
N THR A 337 -3.05 13.04 -3.77
CA THR A 337 -3.17 14.11 -4.76
C THR A 337 -2.32 15.29 -4.32
N LYS A 338 -1.68 15.97 -5.27
CA LYS A 338 -0.74 17.06 -4.99
C LYS A 338 -1.44 18.26 -4.36
N CYS A 339 -0.82 18.83 -3.33
CA CYS A 339 -1.22 20.11 -2.74
C CYS A 339 -0.97 21.28 -3.70
N ALA A 340 -1.51 22.47 -3.37
CA ALA A 340 -1.13 23.71 -4.00
C ALA A 340 0.39 23.96 -3.87
N ALA A 341 0.95 24.78 -4.77
CA ALA A 341 2.35 25.17 -4.72
C ALA A 341 2.74 25.75 -3.35
N ASP A 342 3.99 25.50 -2.93
CA ASP A 342 4.58 26.00 -1.69
C ASP A 342 3.98 25.45 -0.38
N CYS A 343 3.07 24.48 -0.46
CA CYS A 343 2.43 23.87 0.71
C CYS A 343 3.07 22.53 1.08
N LYS A 344 3.39 22.37 2.37
CA LYS A 344 3.92 21.11 2.92
C LYS A 344 2.79 20.15 3.27
N THR A 345 1.73 20.64 3.89
CA THR A 345 0.52 19.87 4.17
C THR A 345 -0.71 20.67 3.74
N CYS A 346 -1.76 19.99 3.31
CA CYS A 346 -3.01 20.61 2.86
C CYS A 346 -4.23 19.74 3.17
N THR A 347 -5.41 20.35 3.31
CA THR A 347 -6.68 19.61 3.44
C THR A 347 -7.27 19.22 2.08
N ASN A 348 -6.97 19.99 1.04
CA ASN A 348 -7.35 19.77 -0.34
C ASN A 348 -6.34 20.45 -1.29
N GLY A 349 -6.56 20.36 -2.61
CA GLY A 349 -5.64 20.92 -3.61
C GLY A 349 -5.48 22.45 -3.58
N ALA A 350 -6.27 23.20 -2.79
CA ALA A 350 -6.23 24.65 -2.70
C ALA A 350 -5.91 25.19 -1.30
N THR A 351 -6.30 24.49 -0.23
CA THR A 351 -6.22 24.95 1.16
C THR A 351 -5.06 24.31 1.91
N CYS A 352 -4.08 25.11 2.29
CA CYS A 352 -2.86 24.64 2.96
C CYS A 352 -2.99 24.70 4.48
N THR A 353 -2.39 23.74 5.17
CA THR A 353 -2.35 23.68 6.64
C THR A 353 -0.96 23.96 7.20
N SER A 354 0.08 23.81 6.36
CA SER A 354 1.43 24.29 6.66
C SER A 354 2.19 24.60 5.38
N CYS A 355 3.12 25.55 5.45
CA CYS A 355 3.97 25.93 4.34
C CYS A 355 5.25 25.12 4.30
N ASP A 356 5.78 24.91 3.09
CA ASP A 356 7.07 24.25 2.92
C ASP A 356 8.20 25.20 3.34
N THR A 357 8.90 24.80 4.41
CA THR A 357 10.03 25.53 5.01
C THR A 357 11.35 24.78 4.85
N SER A 358 11.37 23.69 4.07
CA SER A 358 12.57 22.86 3.85
C SER A 358 13.71 23.64 3.18
N VAL A 359 13.37 24.64 2.36
CA VAL A 359 14.32 25.50 1.65
C VAL A 359 14.49 26.83 2.40
N LYS A 360 15.57 26.94 3.19
CA LYS A 360 15.87 28.17 3.97
C LYS A 360 15.96 29.45 3.13
N SER A 361 16.34 29.36 1.86
CA SER A 361 16.40 30.51 0.94
C SER A 361 15.04 30.95 0.39
N LYS A 362 13.96 30.22 0.70
CA LYS A 362 12.64 30.42 0.10
C LYS A 362 11.53 30.26 1.14
N ILE A 363 11.67 30.95 2.26
CA ILE A 363 10.69 30.95 3.36
C ILE A 363 9.32 31.41 2.83
N ARG A 364 8.27 30.68 3.21
CA ARG A 364 6.89 30.95 2.84
C ARG A 364 6.07 31.16 4.10
N TYR A 365 5.09 32.05 4.02
CA TYR A 365 4.20 32.39 5.13
C TYR A 365 2.76 32.07 4.76
N MET A 366 2.01 31.52 5.70
CA MET A 366 0.59 31.24 5.55
C MET A 366 -0.21 32.54 5.72
N ASN A 367 -1.04 32.86 4.74
CA ASN A 367 -1.97 34.00 4.84
C ASN A 367 -3.35 33.58 5.39
N SER A 368 -4.22 34.56 5.61
CA SER A 368 -5.60 34.35 6.09
C SER A 368 -6.47 33.52 5.14
N ALA A 369 -6.13 33.44 3.85
CA ALA A 369 -6.79 32.59 2.86
C ALA A 369 -6.25 31.14 2.84
N SER A 370 -5.41 30.75 3.82
CA SER A 370 -4.78 29.44 3.90
C SER A 370 -3.92 29.11 2.67
N ARG A 371 -3.17 30.11 2.19
CA ARG A 371 -2.22 29.99 1.07
C ARG A 371 -0.82 30.38 1.51
N CYS A 372 0.17 29.63 1.04
CA CYS A 372 1.58 29.91 1.28
C CYS A 372 2.09 30.93 0.28
N ILE A 373 2.60 32.05 0.78
CA ILE A 373 3.07 33.19 -0.03
C ILE A 373 4.48 33.60 0.36
N ALA A 374 5.18 34.27 -0.56
CA ALA A 374 6.59 34.67 -0.38
C ALA A 374 6.78 35.81 0.62
N ALA A 375 5.82 36.73 0.69
CA ALA A 375 5.88 37.93 1.50
C ALA A 375 4.47 38.24 2.01
N CYS A 376 4.37 38.61 3.29
CA CYS A 376 3.10 39.00 3.86
C CYS A 376 2.57 40.31 3.24
N PRO A 377 1.25 40.46 3.09
CA PRO A 377 0.64 41.69 2.59
C PRO A 377 0.98 42.92 3.44
N ALA A 378 0.74 44.11 2.90
CA ALA A 378 0.94 45.36 3.62
C ALA A 378 0.15 45.37 4.96
N GLY A 379 0.79 45.88 6.02
CA GLY A 379 0.23 45.87 7.38
C GLY A 379 0.36 44.52 8.11
N GLN A 380 1.08 43.55 7.54
CA GLN A 380 1.37 42.26 8.17
C GLN A 380 2.87 41.96 8.13
N PHE A 381 3.31 41.05 9.00
CA PHE A 381 4.67 40.54 9.05
C PHE A 381 4.68 39.02 9.21
N GLY A 382 5.77 38.38 8.80
CA GLY A 382 5.93 36.93 8.95
C GLY A 382 6.43 36.58 10.35
N ASN A 383 5.64 35.82 11.11
CA ASN A 383 6.02 35.39 12.45
C ASN A 383 6.94 34.14 12.43
N VAL A 384 7.36 33.71 13.62
CA VAL A 384 8.27 32.56 13.80
C VAL A 384 7.64 31.21 13.43
N ASP A 385 6.30 31.12 13.46
CA ASP A 385 5.52 29.94 13.10
C ASP A 385 5.15 29.92 11.61
N PHE A 386 5.71 30.85 10.82
CA PHE A 386 5.47 31.00 9.39
C PHE A 386 4.03 31.40 9.03
N TYR A 387 3.38 32.22 9.85
CA TYR A 387 2.11 32.86 9.56
C TYR A 387 2.29 34.36 9.31
N CYS A 388 1.38 34.94 8.53
CA CYS A 388 1.28 36.38 8.39
C CYS A 388 0.39 36.96 9.49
N ASP A 389 1.03 37.63 10.45
CA ASP A 389 0.36 38.30 11.56
C ASP A 389 0.20 39.79 11.29
N THR A 390 -0.87 40.37 11.82
CA THR A 390 -1.13 41.81 11.71
C THR A 390 -0.17 42.63 12.56
N CYS A 391 0.27 43.76 12.02
CA CYS A 391 1.00 44.75 12.80
C CYS A 391 0.12 45.34 13.91
N ASP A 392 0.76 45.83 14.97
CA ASP A 392 0.09 46.61 16.02
C ASP A 392 -0.53 47.87 15.39
N SER A 393 -1.63 48.36 15.94
CA SER A 393 -2.34 49.54 15.43
C SER A 393 -1.48 50.81 15.44
N ASN A 394 -0.40 50.84 16.23
CA ASN A 394 0.58 51.93 16.24
C ASN A 394 1.57 51.88 15.06
N CYS A 395 1.62 50.80 14.27
CA CYS A 395 2.47 50.67 13.09
C CYS A 395 1.64 50.68 11.80
N ALA A 396 2.11 51.38 10.77
CA ALA A 396 1.55 51.22 9.41
C ALA A 396 2.16 50.01 8.69
N ALA A 397 3.42 49.69 8.98
CA ALA A 397 4.08 48.45 8.60
C ALA A 397 5.09 48.04 9.67
N CYS A 398 5.29 46.74 9.83
CA CYS A 398 6.17 46.14 10.83
C CYS A 398 7.00 45.01 10.20
N ALA A 399 8.07 44.58 10.86
CA ALA A 399 9.02 43.62 10.29
C ALA A 399 9.18 42.33 11.12
N SER A 400 9.70 42.42 12.34
CA SER A 400 10.05 41.23 13.15
C SER A 400 9.04 40.88 14.24
N SER A 401 8.17 41.82 14.59
CA SER A 401 7.08 41.66 15.55
C SER A 401 6.00 42.69 15.23
N ALA A 402 4.80 42.50 15.78
CA ALA A 402 3.70 43.44 15.59
C ALA A 402 4.07 44.88 16.00
N THR A 403 4.96 45.02 16.99
CA THR A 403 5.41 46.31 17.56
C THR A 403 6.72 46.84 16.98
N ASN A 404 7.43 46.08 16.14
CA ASN A 404 8.66 46.53 15.50
C ASN A 404 8.31 47.25 14.19
N CYS A 405 7.90 48.52 14.32
CA CYS A 405 7.47 49.33 13.20
C CYS A 405 8.65 49.64 12.25
N VAL A 406 8.37 49.58 10.95
CA VAL A 406 9.25 50.07 9.88
C VAL A 406 8.61 51.22 9.09
N ALA A 407 7.30 51.40 9.22
CA ALA A 407 6.57 52.57 8.75
C ALA A 407 5.50 52.96 9.78
N CYS A 408 5.28 54.26 9.92
CA CYS A 408 4.40 54.82 10.92
C CYS A 408 3.10 55.38 10.34
N PRO A 409 1.97 55.26 11.07
CA PRO A 409 0.70 55.82 10.64
C PRO A 409 0.73 57.35 10.77
N ALA A 410 -0.17 58.03 10.05
CA ALA A 410 -0.24 59.50 10.05
C ALA A 410 -0.47 60.11 11.44
N ALA A 411 -1.14 59.39 12.35
CA ALA A 411 -1.37 59.84 13.72
C ALA A 411 -0.08 59.91 14.56
N ASN A 412 0.91 59.05 14.30
CA ASN A 412 2.18 58.96 15.02
C ASN A 412 3.34 58.90 14.02
N PRO A 413 3.63 59.98 13.26
CA PRO A 413 4.36 59.87 12.00
C PRO A 413 5.87 59.64 12.14
N LEU A 414 6.43 59.65 13.36
CA LEU A 414 7.87 59.59 13.59
C LEU A 414 8.30 58.20 14.09
N LEU A 415 9.29 57.61 13.42
CA LEU A 415 9.86 56.33 13.82
C LEU A 415 10.98 56.54 14.86
N SER A 416 10.77 56.02 16.07
CA SER A 416 11.77 55.99 17.14
C SER A 416 12.91 55.00 16.85
N ARG A 417 14.05 55.20 17.51
CA ARG A 417 15.16 54.23 17.52
C ARG A 417 14.76 52.86 18.07
N SER A 418 13.82 52.83 19.01
CA SER A 418 13.24 51.60 19.56
C SER A 418 12.26 50.90 18.61
N LYS A 419 12.16 51.35 17.35
CA LYS A 419 11.24 50.83 16.32
C LYS A 419 9.77 50.97 16.69
N THR A 420 9.42 52.01 17.43
CA THR A 420 8.04 52.36 17.77
C THR A 420 7.66 53.69 17.12
N CYS A 421 6.38 53.90 16.85
CA CYS A 421 5.88 55.13 16.27
C CYS A 421 5.44 56.12 17.36
N VAL A 422 5.89 57.36 17.24
CA VAL A 422 5.66 58.42 18.24
C VAL A 422 5.22 59.71 17.56
N THR A 423 4.56 60.58 18.31
CA THR A 423 4.16 61.92 17.84
C THR A 423 5.33 62.92 17.88
N GLN A 424 6.26 62.73 18.82
CA GLN A 424 7.43 63.58 19.05
C GLN A 424 8.64 62.72 19.42
N CYS A 425 9.83 63.13 18.98
CA CYS A 425 11.07 62.46 19.35
C CYS A 425 11.41 62.70 20.83
N SER A 426 12.09 61.74 21.45
CA SER A 426 12.52 61.86 22.84
C SER A 426 13.57 62.96 23.01
N ALA A 427 13.79 63.41 24.25
CA ALA A 427 14.81 64.39 24.56
C ALA A 427 16.20 63.93 24.05
N GLY A 428 16.94 64.85 23.42
CA GLY A 428 18.21 64.54 22.76
C GLY A 428 18.10 63.94 21.35
N GLU A 429 16.92 63.99 20.73
CA GLU A 429 16.70 63.56 19.35
C GLU A 429 15.94 64.60 18.52
N VAL A 430 16.12 64.54 17.20
CA VAL A 430 15.40 65.37 16.22
C VAL A 430 14.86 64.50 15.09
N ALA A 431 13.68 64.85 14.58
CA ALA A 431 13.07 64.19 13.44
C ALA A 431 13.80 64.57 12.14
N ILE A 432 14.44 63.59 11.49
CA ILE A 432 15.06 63.73 10.18
C ILE A 432 14.41 62.73 9.23
N LYS A 433 13.72 63.22 8.18
CA LYS A 433 12.97 62.38 7.23
C LYS A 433 12.03 61.39 7.94
N SER A 434 11.28 61.89 8.94
CA SER A 434 10.35 61.11 9.77
C SER A 434 10.97 60.02 10.65
N VAL A 435 12.28 60.05 10.88
CA VAL A 435 12.98 59.15 11.80
C VAL A 435 13.63 59.96 12.93
N CYS A 436 13.38 59.57 14.17
CA CYS A 436 14.03 60.17 15.33
C CYS A 436 15.50 59.78 15.36
N THR A 437 16.35 60.80 15.24
CA THR A 437 17.80 60.65 15.16
C THR A 437 18.41 61.44 16.30
N ALA A 438 19.24 60.79 17.13
CA ALA A 438 19.89 61.52 18.21
C ALA A 438 20.82 62.60 17.70
N CYS A 439 20.91 63.64 18.53
CA CYS A 439 21.80 64.74 18.33
C CYS A 439 23.25 64.25 18.24
N LYS A 440 24.03 64.91 17.40
CA LYS A 440 25.46 64.67 17.26
C LYS A 440 26.16 65.27 18.48
N ALA A 441 26.99 64.46 19.15
CA ALA A 441 27.84 64.96 20.21
C ALA A 441 28.68 66.15 19.69
N PRO A 442 28.89 67.22 20.48
CA PRO A 442 28.61 67.34 21.91
C PRO A 442 27.23 67.93 22.30
N CYS A 443 26.22 67.95 21.41
CA CYS A 443 24.89 68.44 21.78
C CYS A 443 24.20 67.49 22.77
N SER A 444 23.56 68.03 23.82
CA SER A 444 22.64 67.27 24.69
C SER A 444 21.21 67.33 24.16
N GLU A 445 20.77 68.49 23.67
CA GLU A 445 19.58 68.67 22.85
C GLU A 445 19.97 69.41 21.57
N CYS A 446 19.27 69.12 20.47
CA CYS A 446 19.47 69.76 19.18
C CYS A 446 18.15 70.33 18.66
N MET A 447 18.26 71.19 17.65
CA MET A 447 17.14 71.93 17.08
C MET A 447 16.58 71.19 15.85
N VAL A 448 16.83 71.69 14.64
CA VAL A 448 16.30 71.15 13.38
C VAL A 448 17.27 70.15 12.74
N ARG A 449 18.57 70.27 13.04
CA ARG A 449 19.62 69.37 12.56
C ARG A 449 20.35 68.76 13.75
N VAL A 450 20.87 67.55 13.58
CA VAL A 450 21.58 66.81 14.63
C VAL A 450 22.80 67.57 15.19
N ASP A 451 23.40 68.47 14.42
CA ASP A 451 24.59 69.27 14.77
C ASP A 451 24.30 70.70 15.21
N GLN A 452 23.02 71.12 15.22
CA GLN A 452 22.60 72.42 15.73
C GLN A 452 22.15 72.27 17.18
N CYS A 453 23.05 72.53 18.12
CA CYS A 453 22.78 72.33 19.54
C CYS A 453 21.82 73.39 20.07
N LYS A 454 20.80 72.94 20.80
CA LYS A 454 19.95 73.76 21.68
C LYS A 454 20.53 73.82 23.10
N SER A 455 21.17 72.73 23.53
CA SER A 455 21.91 72.65 24.78
C SER A 455 23.11 71.71 24.63
N CYS A 456 24.09 71.87 25.50
CA CYS A 456 25.36 71.17 25.41
C CYS A 456 25.48 70.07 26.48
N ALA A 457 26.06 68.93 26.10
CA ALA A 457 26.38 67.87 27.03
C ALA A 457 27.61 68.24 27.87
N ASN A 458 27.86 67.50 28.96
CA ASN A 458 29.09 67.57 29.77
C ASN A 458 29.43 68.99 30.29
N SER A 459 28.42 69.80 30.60
CA SER A 459 28.59 71.17 31.09
C SER A 459 29.44 72.06 30.16
N MET A 460 29.40 71.81 28.84
CA MET A 460 29.99 72.69 27.82
C MET A 460 29.14 73.95 27.63
N TYR A 461 29.71 74.99 27.01
CA TYR A 461 29.02 76.26 26.80
C TYR A 461 28.46 76.38 25.37
N LEU A 462 27.19 76.76 25.27
CA LEU A 462 26.54 77.05 23.99
C LEU A 462 26.92 78.44 23.47
N VAL A 463 27.32 78.51 22.21
CA VAL A 463 27.51 79.77 21.45
C VAL A 463 26.82 79.63 20.10
N GLY A 464 25.75 80.40 19.89
CA GLY A 464 24.87 80.20 18.74
C GLY A 464 24.26 78.80 18.79
N THR A 465 24.63 77.94 17.83
CA THR A 465 24.17 76.53 17.76
C THR A 465 25.30 75.51 17.95
N LYS A 466 26.46 75.93 18.47
CA LYS A 466 27.64 75.06 18.67
C LYS A 466 28.06 75.06 20.13
N CYS A 467 28.58 73.93 20.59
CA CYS A 467 29.09 73.79 21.95
C CYS A 467 30.61 73.85 21.99
N TYR A 468 31.14 74.54 23.00
CA TYR A 468 32.57 74.71 23.22
C TYR A 468 32.93 74.30 24.66
N SER A 469 34.11 73.71 24.84
CA SER A 469 34.62 73.32 26.16
C SER A 469 34.91 74.53 27.05
N SER A 470 35.20 75.68 26.44
CA SER A 470 35.38 76.98 27.09
C SER A 470 34.88 78.10 26.18
N CYS A 471 34.54 79.26 26.75
CA CYS A 471 34.04 80.39 25.95
C CYS A 471 35.13 80.97 25.05
N PRO A 472 34.92 81.04 23.72
CA PRO A 472 35.89 81.58 22.78
C PRO A 472 36.13 83.09 22.99
N SER A 473 37.20 83.61 22.37
CA SER A 473 37.54 85.04 22.42
C SER A 473 36.36 85.90 21.95
N GLY A 474 36.06 86.98 22.68
CA GLY A 474 34.88 87.82 22.45
C GLY A 474 33.60 87.35 23.15
N PHE A 475 33.66 86.27 23.95
CA PHE A 475 32.53 85.76 24.74
C PHE A 475 32.91 85.54 26.21
N LYS A 476 31.92 85.52 27.11
CA LYS A 476 32.08 85.17 28.54
C LYS A 476 30.99 84.23 29.02
N ALA A 477 31.36 83.34 29.96
CA ALA A 477 30.47 82.34 30.54
C ALA A 477 29.34 83.01 31.31
N ASP A 478 28.10 82.66 30.98
CA ASP A 478 26.93 83.08 31.76
C ASP A 478 26.92 82.32 33.10
N ASN A 479 27.09 83.04 34.21
CA ASN A 479 27.06 82.50 35.58
C ASN A 479 25.73 82.82 36.29
N SER A 480 24.68 83.15 35.53
CA SER A 480 23.35 83.42 36.09
C SER A 480 22.77 82.18 36.75
N THR A 481 22.36 82.31 38.02
CA THR A 481 21.70 81.23 38.78
C THR A 481 20.29 80.92 38.30
N THR A 482 19.74 81.71 37.38
CA THR A 482 18.38 81.54 36.83
C THR A 482 18.35 80.90 35.44
N SER A 483 19.49 80.69 34.79
CA SER A 483 19.54 80.09 33.44
C SER A 483 19.78 78.57 33.52
N THR A 484 18.88 77.80 32.90
CA THR A 484 18.99 76.32 32.84
C THR A 484 19.95 75.83 31.76
N VAL A 485 20.44 76.72 30.88
CA VAL A 485 21.36 76.39 29.78
C VAL A 485 22.68 77.12 29.98
N LYS A 486 23.77 76.34 30.04
CA LYS A 486 25.13 76.87 30.13
C LYS A 486 25.55 77.45 28.77
N GLN A 487 25.64 78.78 28.67
CA GLN A 487 25.91 79.50 27.43
C GLN A 487 27.02 80.54 27.59
N CYS A 488 27.61 81.00 26.48
CA CYS A 488 28.46 82.20 26.51
C CYS A 488 27.73 83.40 25.92
N LEU A 489 27.79 84.51 26.63
CA LEU A 489 27.26 85.79 26.18
C LEU A 489 28.35 86.55 25.41
N GLY A 490 27.99 87.12 24.26
CA GLY A 490 28.88 87.93 23.45
C GLY A 490 29.23 89.26 24.12
N CYS A 491 30.48 89.69 23.97
CA CYS A 491 30.87 91.07 24.25
C CYS A 491 30.22 92.02 23.21
N ASP A 492 30.16 93.30 23.53
CA ASP A 492 29.82 94.35 22.55
C ASP A 492 30.63 94.18 21.24
N PRO A 493 30.05 94.41 20.04
CA PRO A 493 30.72 94.20 18.76
C PRO A 493 32.09 94.89 18.62
N ASN A 494 32.27 96.02 19.28
CA ASN A 494 33.51 96.82 19.27
C ASN A 494 34.53 96.39 20.34
N CYS A 495 34.17 95.40 21.16
CA CYS A 495 34.96 94.91 22.26
C CYS A 495 35.70 93.61 21.91
N SER A 496 37.01 93.57 22.18
CA SER A 496 37.86 92.38 21.97
C SER A 496 37.95 91.48 23.22
N LYS A 497 37.89 92.06 24.42
CA LYS A 497 37.78 91.35 25.71
C LYS A 497 36.82 92.11 26.61
N CYS A 498 35.86 91.42 27.22
CA CYS A 498 34.92 91.98 28.18
C CYS A 498 34.92 91.19 29.50
N SER A 499 34.48 91.84 30.58
CA SER A 499 34.13 91.26 31.88
C SER A 499 32.62 91.30 32.10
N LEU A 500 32.10 90.43 32.97
CA LEU A 500 30.71 90.54 33.44
C LEU A 500 30.68 91.51 34.61
N ALA A 501 29.85 92.56 34.54
CA ALA A 501 29.73 93.53 35.62
C ALA A 501 28.95 92.97 36.83
N THR A 502 27.93 92.16 36.57
CA THR A 502 27.08 91.46 37.55
C THR A 502 26.47 90.22 36.91
N ALA A 503 25.86 89.33 37.71
CA ALA A 503 25.28 88.05 37.29
C ALA A 503 24.10 88.15 36.28
N ASN A 504 23.84 89.32 35.68
CA ASN A 504 22.90 89.48 34.58
C ASN A 504 23.29 90.68 33.71
N THR A 505 23.41 90.41 32.41
CA THR A 505 23.13 91.28 31.23
C THR A 505 24.07 92.40 30.79
N VAL A 506 25.12 92.82 31.51
CA VAL A 506 26.06 93.83 30.95
C VAL A 506 27.50 93.34 30.85
N SER A 507 27.94 93.06 29.62
CA SER A 507 29.34 92.83 29.28
C SER A 507 30.07 94.19 29.27
N THR A 508 30.87 94.45 30.30
CA THR A 508 31.73 95.65 30.37
C THR A 508 32.98 95.41 29.54
N CYS A 509 33.27 96.28 28.58
CA CYS A 509 34.46 96.10 27.77
C CYS A 509 35.73 96.44 28.56
N THR A 510 36.75 95.58 28.46
CA THR A 510 38.07 95.80 29.08
C THR A 510 39.16 96.03 28.04
N VAL A 511 38.96 95.58 26.80
CA VAL A 511 39.88 95.84 25.68
C VAL A 511 39.10 96.05 24.40
N CYS A 512 39.24 97.21 23.77
CA CYS A 512 38.58 97.51 22.50
C CYS A 512 39.26 96.85 21.29
N LYS A 513 38.49 96.56 20.24
CA LYS A 513 39.05 96.19 18.94
C LYS A 513 39.71 97.41 18.33
N LYS A 514 40.94 97.28 17.80
CA LYS A 514 41.62 98.36 17.07
C LYS A 514 40.76 98.80 15.87
N PRO A 515 40.63 100.11 15.57
CA PRO A 515 41.35 101.25 16.16
C PRO A 515 40.65 101.93 17.36
N MET A 516 39.60 101.34 17.93
CA MET A 516 38.82 101.98 19.00
C MET A 516 39.57 101.99 20.34
N VAL A 517 39.21 102.95 21.19
CA VAL A 517 39.84 103.20 22.50
C VAL A 517 38.81 103.12 23.61
N LEU A 518 39.21 102.58 24.75
CA LEU A 518 38.30 102.35 25.89
C LEU A 518 38.09 103.64 26.69
N LEU A 519 36.83 104.01 26.95
CA LEU A 519 36.46 105.04 27.92
C LEU A 519 35.45 104.43 28.92
N GLY A 520 35.87 104.32 30.18
CA GLY A 520 35.10 103.59 31.19
C GLY A 520 34.97 102.10 30.82
N SER A 521 33.78 101.69 30.41
CA SER A 521 33.47 100.32 29.97
C SER A 521 33.00 100.23 28.51
N THR A 522 33.06 101.33 27.75
CA THR A 522 32.57 101.44 26.38
C THR A 522 33.70 101.73 25.41
N CYS A 523 33.66 101.11 24.23
CA CYS A 523 34.62 101.38 23.16
C CYS A 523 34.13 102.50 22.27
N ILE A 524 34.94 103.53 22.12
CA ILE A 524 34.63 104.71 21.30
C ILE A 524 35.72 104.95 20.27
N SER A 525 35.36 105.59 19.16
CA SER A 525 36.28 105.88 18.05
C SER A 525 37.18 107.10 18.31
N ALA A 526 36.81 108.00 19.22
CA ALA A 526 37.58 109.19 19.59
C ALA A 526 37.30 109.60 21.06
N CYS A 527 38.32 110.11 21.76
CA CYS A 527 38.17 110.56 23.15
C CYS A 527 37.44 111.91 23.24
N PRO A 528 36.51 112.10 24.19
CA PRO A 528 35.81 113.37 24.40
C PRO A 528 36.77 114.48 24.89
N GLU A 529 36.31 115.73 24.83
CA GLU A 529 37.04 116.88 25.37
C GLU A 529 37.44 116.62 26.84
N LYS A 530 38.71 116.90 27.19
CA LYS A 530 39.42 116.59 28.46
C LYS A 530 40.09 115.22 28.57
N TYR A 531 40.01 114.37 27.55
CA TYR A 531 40.73 113.09 27.52
C TYR A 531 41.59 112.98 26.26
N LYS A 532 42.77 112.33 26.36
CA LYS A 532 43.65 112.01 25.24
C LYS A 532 43.85 110.50 25.15
N SER A 533 43.93 109.96 23.93
CA SER A 533 44.18 108.53 23.71
C SER A 533 45.65 108.19 23.98
N ASP A 534 45.89 107.10 24.73
CA ASP A 534 47.21 106.47 24.89
C ASP A 534 47.46 105.33 23.89
N GLY A 535 46.59 105.16 22.89
CA GLY A 535 46.59 104.07 21.93
C GLY A 535 45.76 102.84 22.35
N VAL A 536 45.28 102.77 23.60
CA VAL A 536 44.43 101.66 24.10
C VAL A 536 43.18 102.17 24.85
N LYS A 537 43.28 103.28 25.58
CA LYS A 537 42.20 103.90 26.36
C LYS A 537 42.26 105.43 26.31
N CYS A 538 41.18 106.07 26.73
CA CYS A 538 41.12 107.51 26.95
C CYS A 538 41.59 107.84 28.37
N VAL A 539 42.62 108.66 28.50
CA VAL A 539 43.21 109.10 29.77
C VAL A 539 42.95 110.60 29.94
N ALA A 540 42.58 111.03 31.15
CA ALA A 540 42.35 112.45 31.42
C ALA A 540 43.63 113.27 31.19
N ILE A 541 43.47 114.47 30.65
CA ILE A 541 44.57 115.43 30.37
C ILE A 541 44.91 116.20 31.63
#